data_AF-A0A946GI33-F1
#
_entry.id   AF-A0A946GI33-F1
#
_cell.length_a   1.000
_cell.length_b   1.000
_cell.length_c   1.000
_cell.angle_alpha   90.00
_cell.angle_beta   90.00
_cell.angle_gamma   90.00
#
_symmetry.space_group_name_H-M   'P 1'
#
loop_
_entity.id
_entity.type
_entity.pdbx_description
1 polymer ?
#
loop_
_entity_poly.entity_id
_entity_poly.type
_entity_poly.pdbx_seq_one_letter_code
_entity_poly.pdbx_strand_id
1 'polypeptide(L)'
;IGTPDDWEREQLIRLSNNPLPESLESSLISNSTEHRSIRYLRALPTGPLCLTCHGQPKDIPNDVASTLNELYPYDKAIGYKLGEIRGAISIQATGR
;
A
#
# COMPACT_ATOMS: atom_id res chain seq x y z
N ILE A 1 -2.09 3.78 12.17
CA ILE A 1 -2.80 2.82 11.28
C ILE A 1 -2.42 3.17 9.83
N GLY A 2 -2.07 2.17 9.01
CA GLY A 2 -1.65 2.39 7.61
C GLY A 2 -0.17 2.74 7.41
N THR A 3 0.66 2.62 8.45
CA THR A 3 2.13 2.72 8.32
C THR A 3 2.69 1.30 8.28
N PRO A 4 3.46 0.94 7.24
CA PRO A 4 4.04 -0.40 7.14
C PRO A 4 5.12 -0.64 8.21
N ASP A 5 5.25 -1.89 8.66
CA ASP A 5 6.45 -2.33 9.38
C ASP A 5 7.67 -2.46 8.42
N ASP A 6 8.82 -2.84 8.95
CA ASP A 6 10.05 -2.90 8.17
C ASP A 6 9.96 -3.90 7.00
N TRP A 7 9.39 -5.09 7.22
CA TRP A 7 9.24 -6.09 6.17
C TRP A 7 8.26 -5.61 5.09
N GLU A 8 7.10 -5.07 5.49
CA GLU A 8 6.09 -4.54 4.57
C GLU A 8 6.64 -3.38 3.74
N ARG A 9 7.41 -2.48 4.38
CA ARG A 9 8.09 -1.37 3.70
C ARG A 9 9.07 -1.88 2.66
N GLU A 10 9.90 -2.85 3.01
CA GLU A 10 10.84 -3.47 2.07
C GLU A 10 10.11 -4.10 0.88
N GLN A 11 9.01 -4.83 1.13
CA GLN A 11 8.22 -5.43 0.05
C GLN A 11 7.61 -4.34 -0.86
N LEU A 12 7.04 -3.28 -0.26
CA LEU A 12 6.45 -2.15 -1.01
C LEU A 12 7.48 -1.42 -1.86
N ILE A 13 8.69 -1.17 -1.33
CA ILE A 13 9.78 -0.55 -2.09
C ILE A 13 10.19 -1.44 -3.25
N ARG A 14 10.38 -2.75 -3.01
CA ARG A 14 10.74 -3.69 -4.08
C ARG A 14 9.68 -3.75 -5.18
N LEU A 15 8.41 -3.88 -4.80
CA LEU A 15 7.30 -3.97 -5.75
C LEU A 15 7.08 -2.66 -6.51
N SER A 16 7.33 -1.50 -5.89
CA SER A 16 7.19 -0.19 -6.55
C SER A 16 8.28 0.07 -7.59
N ASN A 17 9.49 -0.44 -7.36
CA ASN A 17 10.65 -0.20 -8.21
C ASN A 17 10.83 -1.22 -9.34
N ASN A 18 10.03 -2.29 -9.37
CA ASN A 18 10.14 -3.31 -10.41
C ASN A 18 9.07 -3.08 -11.49
N PRO A 19 9.44 -2.80 -12.75
CA PRO A 19 8.48 -2.63 -13.85
C PRO A 19 7.83 -3.96 -14.32
N LEU A 20 8.34 -5.10 -13.86
CA LEU A 20 7.85 -6.44 -14.17
C LEU A 20 7.84 -7.32 -12.91
N PRO A 21 7.08 -6.97 -11.85
CA PRO A 21 6.87 -7.93 -10.79
C PRO A 21 5.95 -8.99 -11.40
N GLU A 22 6.46 -10.20 -11.66
CA GLU A 22 5.65 -11.34 -12.16
C GLU A 22 4.38 -11.54 -11.33
N SER A 23 4.38 -11.08 -10.07
CA SER A 23 3.20 -10.91 -9.22
C SER A 23 3.28 -9.63 -8.36
N LEU A 24 2.13 -9.03 -8.05
CA LEU A 24 2.00 -7.94 -7.06
C LEU A 24 2.06 -8.45 -5.61
N GLU A 25 2.68 -9.61 -5.39
CA GLU A 25 2.56 -10.37 -4.17
C GLU A 25 3.93 -10.64 -3.53
N SER A 26 3.93 -10.88 -2.23
CA SER A 26 5.11 -11.23 -1.46
C SER A 26 4.70 -12.12 -0.31
N SER A 27 5.47 -13.17 -0.04
CA SER A 27 5.23 -14.04 1.11
C SER A 27 6.53 -14.33 1.84
N LEU A 28 6.41 -14.56 3.15
CA LEU A 28 7.49 -14.97 4.01
C LEU A 28 6.98 -16.09 4.91
N ILE A 29 7.71 -17.20 4.95
CA ILE A 29 7.48 -18.28 5.92
C ILE A 29 8.68 -18.29 6.86
N SER A 30 8.43 -18.11 8.15
CA SER A 30 9.45 -18.20 9.18
C SER A 30 9.12 -19.39 10.09
N ASN A 31 10.08 -20.31 10.25
CA ASN A 31 9.96 -21.43 11.17
C ASN A 31 10.92 -21.20 12.34
N SER A 32 10.39 -21.18 13.56
CA SER A 32 11.17 -21.37 14.78
C SER A 32 10.89 -22.77 15.35
N THR A 33 11.64 -23.16 16.37
CA THR A 33 11.44 -24.43 17.10
C THR A 33 10.06 -24.54 17.75
N GLU A 34 9.41 -23.41 18.02
CA GLU A 34 8.14 -23.34 18.76
C GLU A 34 6.96 -22.87 17.91
N HIS A 35 7.22 -22.14 16.82
CA HIS A 35 6.17 -21.51 16.02
C HIS A 35 6.51 -21.44 14.54
N ARG A 36 5.49 -21.60 13.70
CA ARG A 36 5.55 -21.28 12.28
C ARG A 36 4.75 -20.01 12.02
N SER A 37 5.36 -18.97 11.47
CA SER A 37 4.64 -17.79 11.00
C SER A 37 4.66 -17.70 9.48
N ILE A 38 3.55 -17.23 8.93
CA ILE A 38 3.36 -16.98 7.51
C ILE A 38 2.91 -15.52 7.38
N ARG A 39 3.58 -14.79 6.51
CA ARG A 39 3.17 -13.46 6.08
C ARG A 39 2.86 -13.49 4.59
N TYR A 40 1.81 -12.79 4.20
CA TYR A 40 1.43 -12.55 2.82
C TYR A 40 1.11 -11.07 2.64
N LEU A 41 1.58 -10.50 1.55
CA LEU A 41 1.36 -9.11 1.18
C LEU A 41 0.98 -9.05 -0.29
N ARG A 42 -0.07 -8.28 -0.60
CA ARG A 42 -0.48 -7.95 -1.97
C ARG A 42 -0.56 -6.45 -2.16
N ALA A 43 0.27 -5.93 -3.07
CA ALA A 43 0.28 -4.51 -3.41
C ALA A 43 -1.01 -4.05 -4.08
N LEU A 44 -1.35 -2.79 -3.84
CA LEU A 44 -2.53 -2.10 -4.35
C LEU A 44 -2.10 -0.98 -5.30
N PRO A 45 -1.93 -1.27 -6.60
CA PRO A 45 -1.73 -0.22 -7.59
C PRO A 45 -2.99 0.62 -7.77
N THR A 46 -2.82 1.90 -8.06
CA THR A 46 -3.94 2.81 -8.32
C THR A 46 -4.58 2.53 -9.67
N GLY A 47 -5.92 2.56 -9.70
CA GLY A 47 -6.72 2.68 -10.92
C GLY A 47 -7.29 4.09 -11.09
N PRO A 48 -8.03 4.37 -12.18
CA PRO A 48 -8.57 5.71 -12.46
C PRO A 48 -9.44 6.27 -11.32
N LEU A 49 -10.32 5.46 -10.73
CA LEU A 49 -11.17 5.87 -9.61
C LEU A 49 -10.36 6.24 -8.36
N CYS A 50 -9.23 5.57 -8.12
CA CYS A 50 -8.36 5.88 -6.99
C CYS A 50 -7.83 7.31 -7.08
N LEU A 51 -7.57 7.79 -8.30
CA LEU A 51 -6.96 9.09 -8.54
C LEU A 51 -7.92 10.27 -8.32
N THR A 52 -9.23 10.02 -8.22
CA THR A 52 -10.21 11.06 -7.85
C THR A 52 -9.94 11.63 -6.45
N CYS A 53 -9.35 10.84 -5.54
CA CYS A 53 -9.00 11.28 -4.19
C CYS A 53 -7.49 11.23 -3.92
N HIS A 54 -6.76 10.35 -4.58
CA HIS A 54 -5.33 10.11 -4.33
C HIS A 54 -4.41 10.61 -5.45
N GLY A 55 -4.95 11.24 -6.51
CA GLY A 55 -4.21 11.73 -7.66
C GLY A 55 -3.35 12.98 -7.37
N GLN A 56 -2.86 13.64 -8.42
CA GLN A 56 -2.17 14.91 -8.25
C GLN A 56 -3.12 15.94 -7.62
N PRO A 57 -2.66 16.80 -6.69
CA PRO A 57 -3.54 17.77 -6.04
C PRO A 57 -4.34 18.67 -7.00
N LYS A 58 -3.75 19.00 -8.14
CA LYS A 58 -4.39 19.79 -9.20
C LYS A 58 -5.51 19.07 -9.96
N ASP A 59 -5.55 17.73 -9.89
CA ASP A 59 -6.47 16.88 -10.62
C ASP A 59 -7.60 16.34 -9.71
N ILE A 60 -7.55 16.62 -8.40
CA ILE A 60 -8.60 16.27 -7.43
C ILE A 60 -9.71 17.33 -7.49
N PRO A 61 -11.00 16.94 -7.58
CA PRO A 61 -12.12 17.89 -7.55
C PRO A 61 -12.13 18.77 -6.30
N ASN A 62 -12.50 20.05 -6.45
CA ASN A 62 -12.40 21.03 -5.36
C ASN A 62 -13.22 20.66 -4.12
N ASP A 63 -14.41 20.10 -4.29
CA ASP A 63 -15.27 19.63 -3.21
C ASP A 63 -14.63 18.46 -2.45
N VAL A 64 -14.08 17.48 -3.17
CA VAL A 64 -13.32 16.36 -2.60
C VAL A 64 -12.10 16.85 -1.84
N ALA A 65 -11.30 17.74 -2.45
CA ALA A 65 -10.09 18.29 -1.83
C ALA A 65 -10.43 19.08 -0.55
N SER A 66 -11.51 19.86 -0.55
CA SER A 66 -11.98 20.58 0.64
C SER A 66 -12.32 19.61 1.77
N THR A 67 -13.12 18.57 1.49
CA THR A 67 -13.49 17.56 2.50
C THR A 67 -12.28 16.78 3.01
N LEU A 68 -11.35 16.41 2.13
CA LEU A 68 -10.11 15.72 2.53
C LEU A 68 -9.26 16.58 3.46
N ASN A 69 -9.09 17.87 3.16
CA ASN A 69 -8.29 18.78 3.99
C ASN A 69 -8.92 19.03 5.37
N GLU A 70 -10.25 19.04 5.46
CA GLU A 70 -10.96 19.19 6.73
C GLU A 70 -10.85 17.93 7.60
N LEU A 71 -11.10 16.75 7.02
CA LEU A 71 -11.18 15.49 7.75
C LEU A 71 -9.80 14.84 7.97
N TYR A 72 -8.85 15.09 7.07
CA TYR A 72 -7.53 14.47 7.04
C TYR A 72 -6.43 15.53 6.77
N PRO A 73 -6.24 16.53 7.66
CA PRO A 73 -5.30 17.64 7.43
C PRO A 73 -3.82 17.23 7.32
N TYR A 74 -3.49 15.98 7.67
CA TYR A 74 -2.15 15.40 7.57
C TYR A 74 -2.09 14.25 6.57
N ASP A 75 -3.03 14.21 5.61
CA ASP A 75 -3.07 13.14 4.63
C ASP A 75 -1.78 13.09 3.80
N LYS A 76 -1.21 11.89 3.71
CA LYS A 76 -0.02 11.58 2.91
C LYS A 76 -0.39 10.77 1.66
N ALA A 77 -1.68 10.46 1.48
CA ALA A 77 -2.21 9.58 0.46
C ALA A 77 -2.46 10.27 -0.90
N ILE A 78 -1.76 11.35 -1.22
CA ILE A 78 -2.03 12.16 -2.42
C ILE A 78 -0.80 12.23 -3.32
N GLY A 79 -0.99 12.64 -4.56
CA GLY A 79 0.10 12.81 -5.53
C GLY A 79 0.44 11.55 -6.32
N TYR A 80 -0.42 10.53 -6.29
CA TYR A 80 -0.21 9.31 -7.07
C TYR A 80 -0.51 9.51 -8.57
N LYS A 81 0.09 8.66 -9.39
CA LYS A 81 -0.21 8.46 -10.81
C LYS A 81 -0.81 7.09 -11.04
N LEU A 82 -1.44 6.89 -12.20
CA LEU A 82 -2.04 5.61 -12.59
C LEU A 82 -1.00 4.48 -12.52
N GLY A 83 -1.35 3.38 -11.85
CA GLY A 83 -0.51 2.20 -11.71
C GLY A 83 0.54 2.27 -10.60
N GLU A 84 0.76 3.43 -9.96
CA GLU A 84 1.65 3.53 -8.80
C GLU A 84 1.07 2.77 -7.60
N ILE A 85 1.94 2.17 -6.77
CA ILE A 85 1.52 1.42 -5.60
C ILE A 85 1.10 2.38 -4.48
N ARG A 86 -0.19 2.38 -4.15
CA ARG A 86 -0.75 3.17 -3.04
C ARG A 86 -0.42 2.56 -1.68
N GLY A 87 -0.34 1.23 -1.60
CA GLY A 87 -0.13 0.49 -0.36
C GLY A 87 -0.28 -1.01 -0.61
N ALA A 88 -0.68 -1.77 0.41
CA ALA A 88 -0.90 -3.20 0.30
C ALA A 88 -1.94 -3.72 1.29
N ILE A 89 -2.50 -4.90 1.01
CA ILE A 89 -3.16 -5.76 2.00
C ILE A 89 -2.10 -6.71 2.54
N SER A 90 -1.96 -6.77 3.86
CA SER A 90 -0.99 -7.62 4.56
C SER A 90 -1.72 -8.53 5.56
N ILE A 91 -1.34 -9.81 5.57
CA ILE A 91 -1.88 -10.84 6.46
C ILE A 91 -0.70 -11.53 7.14
N GLN A 92 -0.79 -11.69 8.46
CA GLN A 92 0.13 -12.49 9.24
C GLN A 92 -0.65 -13.55 10.02
N ALA A 93 -0.21 -14.80 9.90
CA ALA A 93 -0.73 -15.93 10.67
C ALA A 93 0.42 -16.61 11.40
N THR A 94 0.22 -16.94 12.68
CA THR A 94 1.16 -17.71 13.48
C THR A 94 0.50 -19.02 13.88
N GLY A 95 1.03 -20.13 13.40
CA GLY A 95 0.67 -21.47 13.82
C GLY A 95 1.35 -21.83 15.14
N ARG A 96 0.61 -22.54 15.99
CA ARG A 96 1.16 -23.33 17.10
C ARG A 96 1.57 -24.70 16.59
#